data_AF-K7YB23-F1
#
_entry.id   AF-K7YB23-F1
#
_cell.length_a   1.000
_cell.length_b   1.000
_cell.length_c   1.000
_cell.angle_alpha   90.00
_cell.angle_beta   90.00
_cell.angle_gamma   90.00
#
_symmetry.space_group_name_H-M   'P 1'
#
loop_
_entity.id
_entity.type
_entity.pdbx_description
1 polymer ?
#
loop_
_entity_poly.entity_id
_entity_poly.type
_entity_poly.pdbx_seq_one_letter_code
_entity_poly.pdbx_strand_id
1 'polypeptide(L)'
;MFNFLEKNPFFFTLAFIFVFAIAGLVEILPNFFKSARPIEGLRPYTTLETAGRQVYIKEGCYNCHSQLIRPFQAEVDRYGAYSLSGEYAYDRPFLWGSKRIGPDLHRVGDYRTTDWHEKHMLDPKSVVPHSIMPAYKHLFIKKSDFDTAYAEALTQKKVFGVPYDTENGVKLGSVEEAKKAYLEEAKKITADMKDKRVLEAIERGEVLEIVALIAYLNSLGNSRINANQNAK
;
A
#
# COMPACT_ATOMS: atom_id res chain seq x y z
N MET A 1 18.38 -18.89 -46.07
CA MET A 1 18.04 -19.83 -44.97
C MET A 1 16.64 -19.60 -44.38
N PHE A 2 16.06 -18.39 -44.45
CA PHE A 2 14.73 -18.08 -43.88
C PHE A 2 13.55 -18.03 -44.88
N ASN A 3 13.80 -18.19 -46.19
CA ASN A 3 12.81 -18.09 -47.26
C ASN A 3 11.55 -18.98 -47.06
N PHE A 4 11.69 -20.14 -46.39
CA PHE A 4 10.56 -20.98 -46.04
C PHE A 4 9.65 -20.33 -44.99
N LEU A 5 10.22 -19.76 -43.92
CA LEU A 5 9.45 -19.11 -42.86
C LEU A 5 8.82 -17.80 -43.36
N GLU A 6 9.56 -17.01 -44.14
CA GLU A 6 9.06 -15.74 -44.71
C GLU A 6 7.84 -15.92 -45.63
N LYS A 7 7.77 -17.05 -46.34
CA LYS A 7 6.67 -17.37 -47.26
C LYS A 7 5.50 -18.11 -46.59
N ASN A 8 5.68 -18.61 -45.37
CA ASN A 8 4.66 -19.39 -44.67
C ASN A 8 4.31 -18.71 -43.33
N PRO A 9 3.32 -17.78 -43.32
CA PRO A 9 2.95 -17.01 -42.14
C PRO A 9 2.62 -17.88 -40.91
N PHE A 10 1.98 -19.03 -41.11
CA PHE A 10 1.65 -19.96 -40.02
C PHE A 10 2.89 -20.44 -39.26
N PHE A 11 3.91 -20.93 -39.97
CA PHE A 11 5.15 -21.41 -39.34
C PHE A 11 5.98 -20.26 -38.76
N PHE A 12 5.94 -19.08 -39.39
CA PHE A 12 6.57 -17.89 -38.83
C PHE A 12 5.94 -17.48 -37.49
N THR A 13 4.60 -17.46 -37.40
CA THR A 13 3.89 -17.15 -36.14
C THR A 13 4.22 -18.16 -35.04
N LEU A 14 4.27 -19.47 -35.35
CA LEU A 14 4.66 -20.48 -34.37
C LEU A 14 6.09 -20.28 -33.88
N ALA A 15 7.04 -20.02 -34.79
CA ALA A 15 8.43 -19.76 -34.42
C ALA A 15 8.56 -18.50 -33.56
N PHE A 16 7.82 -17.43 -33.90
CA PHE A 16 7.79 -16.20 -33.10
C PHE A 16 7.24 -16.43 -31.70
N ILE A 17 6.09 -17.11 -31.56
CA ILE A 17 5.49 -17.42 -30.26
C ILE A 17 6.45 -18.26 -29.42
N PHE A 18 7.10 -19.26 -30.04
CA PHE A 18 8.07 -20.10 -29.34
C PHE A 18 9.25 -19.28 -28.79
N VAL A 19 9.89 -18.46 -29.64
CA VAL A 19 11.03 -17.63 -29.23
C VAL A 19 10.61 -16.60 -28.17
N PHE A 20 9.45 -15.96 -28.34
CA PHE A 20 8.91 -15.00 -27.39
C PHE A 20 8.59 -15.65 -26.03
N ALA A 21 8.02 -16.86 -26.04
CA ALA A 21 7.68 -17.60 -24.83
C ALA A 21 8.93 -17.98 -24.00
N ILE A 22 10.08 -18.20 -24.64
CA ILE A 22 11.34 -18.50 -23.92
C ILE A 22 11.69 -17.36 -22.96
N ALA A 23 11.57 -16.09 -23.37
CA ALA A 23 11.85 -14.95 -22.49
C ALA A 23 10.93 -14.95 -21.26
N GLY A 24 9.62 -15.17 -21.49
CA GLY A 24 8.65 -15.29 -20.41
C GLY A 24 8.95 -16.45 -19.46
N LEU A 25 9.31 -17.63 -19.98
CA LEU A 25 9.67 -18.79 -19.16
C LEU A 25 10.91 -18.53 -18.31
N VAL A 26 11.94 -17.89 -18.87
CA VAL A 26 13.21 -17.63 -18.20
C VAL A 26 13.09 -16.54 -17.14
N GLU A 27 12.34 -15.47 -17.40
CA GLU A 27 12.23 -14.34 -16.48
C GLU A 27 11.12 -14.51 -15.44
N ILE A 28 9.98 -15.09 -15.82
CA ILE A 28 8.79 -15.12 -14.95
C ILE A 28 8.81 -16.33 -14.02
N LEU A 29 9.05 -17.54 -14.55
CA LEU A 29 8.89 -18.77 -13.75
C LEU A 29 9.83 -18.83 -12.54
N PRO A 30 11.14 -18.51 -12.63
CA PRO A 30 12.02 -18.56 -11.46
C PRO A 30 11.56 -17.65 -10.32
N ASN A 31 10.92 -16.52 -10.64
CA ASN A 31 10.42 -15.57 -9.64
C ASN A 31 9.20 -16.10 -8.88
N PHE A 32 8.36 -16.96 -9.49
CA PHE A 32 7.29 -17.66 -8.77
C PHE A 32 7.83 -18.68 -7.76
N PHE A 33 8.91 -19.39 -8.10
CA PHE A 33 9.54 -20.34 -7.19
C PHE A 33 10.35 -19.68 -6.07
N LYS A 34 10.87 -18.47 -6.33
CA LYS A 34 11.63 -17.66 -5.37
C LYS A 34 10.80 -16.46 -4.87
N SER A 35 9.51 -16.67 -4.66
CA SER A 35 8.61 -15.61 -4.17
C SER A 35 9.17 -14.99 -2.88
N ALA A 36 9.11 -13.66 -2.77
CA ALA A 36 9.55 -12.96 -1.58
C ALA A 36 8.79 -13.48 -0.34
N ARG A 37 9.53 -14.02 0.62
CA ARG A 37 8.97 -14.43 1.92
C ARG A 37 8.77 -13.18 2.77
N PRO A 38 7.69 -13.09 3.56
CA PRO A 38 7.52 -11.98 4.50
C PRO A 38 8.72 -11.93 5.44
N ILE A 39 9.20 -10.72 5.74
CA ILE A 39 10.20 -10.53 6.78
C ILE A 39 9.59 -10.87 8.16
N GLU A 40 10.45 -11.18 9.12
CA GLU A 40 10.00 -11.45 10.49
C GLU A 40 9.23 -10.24 11.07
N GLY A 41 8.13 -10.52 11.78
CA GLY A 41 7.29 -9.51 12.41
C GLY A 41 6.32 -8.78 11.48
N LEU A 42 6.46 -8.90 10.15
CA LEU A 42 5.56 -8.26 9.20
C LEU A 42 4.12 -8.76 9.36
N ARG A 43 3.23 -7.89 9.83
CA ARG A 43 1.80 -8.16 9.88
C ARG A 43 1.09 -7.75 8.58
N PRO A 44 -0.03 -8.41 8.23
CA PRO A 44 -0.94 -7.92 7.19
C PRO A 44 -1.47 -6.51 7.50
N TYR A 45 -2.02 -5.84 6.48
CA TYR A 45 -2.72 -4.59 6.69
C TYR A 45 -4.02 -4.81 7.47
N THR A 46 -4.38 -3.87 8.35
CA THR A 46 -5.72 -3.79 8.92
C THR A 46 -6.75 -3.46 7.85
N THR A 47 -8.04 -3.62 8.17
CA THR A 47 -9.11 -3.24 7.23
C THR A 47 -9.08 -1.72 6.95
N LEU A 48 -8.69 -0.89 7.93
CA LEU A 48 -8.56 0.55 7.73
C LEU A 48 -7.37 0.90 6.84
N GLU A 49 -6.22 0.29 7.08
CA GLU A 49 -5.04 0.43 6.22
C GLU A 49 -5.31 -0.08 4.81
N THR A 50 -6.07 -1.17 4.66
CA THR A 50 -6.49 -1.70 3.36
C THR A 50 -7.38 -0.70 2.62
N ALA A 51 -8.37 -0.10 3.31
CA ALA A 51 -9.19 0.97 2.74
C ALA A 51 -8.34 2.17 2.31
N GLY A 52 -7.39 2.59 3.16
CA GLY A 52 -6.47 3.69 2.86
C GLY A 52 -5.56 3.43 1.67
N ARG A 53 -5.11 2.18 1.52
CA ARG A 53 -4.34 1.72 0.39
C ARG A 53 -5.16 1.78 -0.90
N GLN A 54 -6.44 1.41 -0.86
CA GLN A 54 -7.33 1.58 -2.02
C GLN A 54 -7.54 3.06 -2.36
N VAL A 55 -7.65 3.94 -1.36
CA VAL A 55 -7.68 5.40 -1.59
C VAL A 55 -6.37 5.87 -2.24
N TYR A 56 -5.20 5.42 -1.77
CA TYR A 56 -3.90 5.75 -2.35
C TYR A 56 -3.79 5.34 -3.83
N ILE A 57 -4.32 4.16 -4.19
CA ILE A 57 -4.38 3.68 -5.58
C ILE A 57 -5.34 4.53 -6.40
N LYS A 58 -6.57 4.74 -5.89
CA LYS A 58 -7.63 5.49 -6.57
C LYS A 58 -7.23 6.93 -6.88
N GLU A 59 -6.52 7.58 -5.95
CA GLU A 59 -6.03 8.95 -6.11
C GLU A 59 -4.76 9.04 -6.96
N GLY A 60 -4.18 7.90 -7.38
CA GLY A 60 -3.02 7.87 -8.28
C GLY A 60 -1.72 8.34 -7.63
N CYS A 61 -1.62 8.27 -6.29
CA CYS A 61 -0.45 8.75 -5.54
C CYS A 61 0.86 8.10 -6.01
N TYR A 62 0.79 6.83 -6.44
CA TYR A 62 1.91 6.05 -6.97
C TYR A 62 2.54 6.63 -8.26
N ASN A 63 1.84 7.53 -8.97
CA ASN A 63 2.40 8.21 -10.15
C ASN A 63 3.41 9.30 -9.77
N CYS A 64 3.35 9.81 -8.54
CA CYS A 64 4.22 10.86 -8.03
C CYS A 64 5.19 10.36 -6.95
N HIS A 65 4.80 9.33 -6.22
CA HIS A 65 5.53 8.81 -5.07
C HIS A 65 5.88 7.34 -5.30
N SER A 66 7.15 7.02 -5.07
CA SER A 66 7.58 5.63 -4.98
C SER A 66 7.41 5.10 -3.56
N GLN A 67 7.41 3.78 -3.46
CA GLN A 67 7.53 3.04 -2.21
C GLN A 67 8.59 1.96 -2.43
N LEU A 68 9.81 2.38 -2.76
CA LEU A 68 10.95 1.51 -3.05
C LEU A 68 12.25 2.29 -2.86
N ILE A 69 12.80 2.24 -1.65
CA ILE A 69 14.09 2.85 -1.32
C ILE A 69 15.20 1.93 -1.81
N ARG A 70 16.07 2.46 -2.67
CA ARG A 70 17.19 1.71 -3.27
C ARG A 70 18.36 1.61 -2.28
N PRO A 71 19.20 0.57 -2.39
CA PRO A 71 20.32 0.34 -1.48
C PRO A 71 21.53 1.23 -1.80
N PHE A 72 21.31 2.55 -1.88
CA PHE A 72 22.36 3.56 -2.02
C PHE A 72 22.41 4.40 -0.75
N GLN A 73 23.62 4.75 -0.28
CA GLN A 73 23.79 5.53 0.93
C GLN A 73 22.95 6.81 0.93
N ALA A 74 22.97 7.57 -0.18
CA ALA A 74 22.21 8.80 -0.32
C ALA A 74 20.67 8.62 -0.25
N GLU A 75 20.15 7.43 -0.59
CA GLU A 75 18.72 7.14 -0.39
C GLU A 75 18.43 6.76 1.05
N VAL A 76 19.31 5.96 1.65
CA VAL A 76 19.17 5.53 3.04
C VAL A 76 19.22 6.72 3.99
N ASP A 77 20.15 7.65 3.78
CA ASP A 77 20.28 8.89 4.57
C ASP A 77 19.03 9.78 4.44
N ARG A 78 18.35 9.73 3.29
CA ARG A 78 17.20 10.58 3.00
C ARG A 78 15.87 10.00 3.49
N TYR A 79 15.68 8.69 3.31
CA TYR A 79 14.38 8.05 3.48
C TYR A 79 14.37 6.97 4.56
N GLY A 80 15.52 6.57 5.11
CA GLY A 80 15.66 5.46 6.05
C GLY A 80 16.07 4.15 5.37
N ALA A 81 16.00 3.04 6.11
CA ALA A 81 16.50 1.75 5.64
C ALA A 81 15.94 1.36 4.25
N TYR A 82 16.84 0.86 3.39
CA TYR A 82 16.48 0.41 2.05
C TYR A 82 15.40 -0.67 2.11
N SER A 83 14.61 -0.76 1.05
CA SER A 83 13.45 -1.65 1.04
C SER A 83 13.83 -3.09 0.78
N LEU A 84 13.18 -4.00 1.50
CA LEU A 84 13.37 -5.44 1.36
C LEU A 84 12.21 -6.04 0.57
N SER A 85 12.50 -7.05 -0.27
CA SER A 85 11.47 -7.72 -1.06
C SER A 85 10.36 -8.31 -0.20
N GLY A 86 10.70 -8.82 0.99
CA GLY A 86 9.75 -9.40 1.94
C GLY A 86 8.76 -8.42 2.54
N GLU A 87 9.03 -7.11 2.53
CA GLU A 87 8.09 -6.09 3.03
C GLU A 87 6.84 -5.98 2.17
N TYR A 88 6.94 -6.39 0.89
CA TYR A 88 5.86 -6.37 -0.09
C TYR A 88 5.14 -7.71 -0.22
N ALA A 89 5.43 -8.70 0.64
CA ALA A 89 4.87 -10.05 0.52
C ALA A 89 3.33 -10.09 0.52
N TYR A 90 2.70 -9.07 1.10
CA TYR A 90 1.24 -8.91 1.18
C TYR A 90 0.69 -7.85 0.21
N ASP A 91 1.53 -7.17 -0.56
CA ASP A 91 1.12 -6.08 -1.44
C ASP A 91 0.62 -6.61 -2.78
N ARG A 92 -0.68 -6.45 -3.03
CA ARG A 92 -1.29 -6.80 -4.32
C ARG A 92 -2.20 -5.65 -4.78
N PRO A 93 -1.98 -5.06 -5.97
CA PRO A 93 -0.72 -5.11 -6.73
C PRO A 93 0.42 -4.41 -5.97
N PHE A 94 1.69 -4.61 -6.32
CA PHE A 94 2.78 -3.85 -5.70
C PHE A 94 2.66 -2.34 -5.99
N LEU A 95 3.18 -1.49 -5.10
CA LEU A 95 3.12 -0.02 -5.21
C LEU A 95 4.50 0.66 -5.16
N TRP A 96 5.53 -0.04 -5.67
CA TRP A 96 6.92 0.43 -5.69
C TRP A 96 7.10 1.81 -6.34
N GLY A 97 6.23 2.15 -7.30
CA GLY A 97 6.29 3.36 -8.10
C GLY A 97 7.39 3.30 -9.17
N SER A 98 7.22 4.12 -10.20
CA SER A 98 8.16 4.22 -11.34
C SER A 98 8.72 5.62 -11.55
N LYS A 99 8.23 6.61 -10.78
CA LYS A 99 8.60 8.01 -10.87
C LYS A 99 8.58 8.65 -9.48
N ARG A 100 9.45 9.63 -9.26
CA ARG A 100 9.51 10.46 -8.05
C ARG A 100 9.36 11.93 -8.43
N ILE A 101 8.13 12.42 -8.36
CA ILE A 101 7.83 13.87 -8.36
C ILE A 101 7.83 14.37 -6.91
N GLY A 102 7.21 13.60 -6.02
CA GLY A 102 7.37 13.73 -4.58
C GLY A 102 8.41 12.73 -4.02
N PRO A 103 8.69 12.80 -2.70
CA PRO A 103 9.60 11.87 -2.04
C PRO A 103 9.09 10.42 -2.05
N ASP A 104 10.00 9.48 -1.82
CA ASP A 104 9.64 8.09 -1.50
C ASP A 104 8.87 8.03 -0.17
N LEU A 105 7.85 7.17 -0.11
CA LEU A 105 6.95 7.07 1.04
C LEU A 105 7.10 5.78 1.84
N HIS A 106 8.00 4.86 1.49
CA HIS A 106 8.00 3.53 2.11
C HIS A 106 8.30 3.52 3.63
N ARG A 107 8.84 4.63 4.16
CA ARG A 107 9.12 4.85 5.60
C ARG A 107 8.41 6.07 6.17
N VAL A 108 7.41 6.62 5.48
CA VAL A 108 6.79 7.89 5.88
C VAL A 108 6.13 7.82 7.26
N GLY A 109 5.63 6.65 7.64
CA GLY A 109 5.03 6.41 8.96
C GLY A 109 6.04 6.45 10.12
N ASP A 110 7.34 6.38 9.84
CA ASP A 110 8.37 6.43 10.88
C ASP A 110 8.69 7.88 11.33
N TYR A 111 8.34 8.89 10.52
CA TYR A 111 8.78 10.27 10.77
C TYR A 111 7.72 11.35 10.55
N ARG A 112 6.54 11.02 10.03
CA ARG A 112 5.41 11.97 9.90
C ARG A 112 4.32 11.66 10.91
N THR A 113 3.74 12.72 11.45
CA THR A 113 2.62 12.65 12.38
C THR A 113 1.29 12.68 11.63
N THR A 114 0.24 12.16 12.26
CA THR A 114 -1.14 12.24 11.75
C THR A 114 -1.55 13.68 11.45
N ASP A 115 -1.26 14.65 12.34
CA ASP A 115 -1.61 16.05 12.13
C ASP A 115 -0.83 16.70 10.96
N TRP A 116 0.40 16.25 10.71
CA TRP A 116 1.17 16.67 9.54
C TRP A 116 0.53 16.14 8.26
N HIS A 117 0.15 14.86 8.23
CA HIS A 117 -0.54 14.28 7.08
C HIS A 117 -1.88 14.97 6.81
N GLU A 118 -2.66 15.25 7.85
CA GLU A 118 -3.93 15.98 7.75
C GLU A 118 -3.73 17.34 7.06
N LYS A 119 -2.83 18.18 7.58
CA LYS A 119 -2.55 19.50 7.01
C LYS A 119 -1.98 19.41 5.60
N HIS A 120 -1.04 18.49 5.38
CA HIS A 120 -0.42 18.31 4.08
C HIS A 120 -1.43 17.88 3.00
N MET A 121 -2.36 16.97 3.32
CA MET A 121 -3.38 16.55 2.36
C MET A 121 -4.43 17.64 2.11
N LEU A 122 -4.76 18.46 3.12
CA LEU A 122 -5.71 19.55 2.97
C LEU A 122 -5.15 20.71 2.15
N ASP A 123 -3.91 21.09 2.43
CA ASP A 123 -3.16 22.13 1.73
C ASP A 123 -1.64 21.85 1.80
N PRO A 124 -1.06 21.19 0.78
CA PRO A 124 0.35 20.84 0.78
C PRO A 124 1.29 22.04 0.94
N LYS A 125 0.89 23.21 0.41
CA LYS A 125 1.70 24.44 0.46
C LYS A 125 1.74 25.07 1.85
N SER A 126 0.76 24.76 2.71
CA SER A 126 0.73 25.27 4.09
C SER A 126 1.86 24.70 4.96
N VAL A 127 2.32 23.48 4.66
CA VAL A 127 3.39 22.80 5.41
C VAL A 127 4.68 22.66 4.62
N VAL A 128 4.61 22.63 3.29
CA VAL A 128 5.75 22.59 2.38
C VAL A 128 5.55 23.69 1.33
N PRO A 129 6.09 24.91 1.53
CA PRO A 129 5.78 26.09 0.71
C PRO A 129 5.96 25.91 -0.80
N HIS A 130 6.94 25.10 -1.21
CA HIS A 130 7.24 24.82 -2.62
C HIS A 130 6.65 23.49 -3.11
N SER A 131 5.65 22.94 -2.41
CA SER A 131 4.98 21.71 -2.83
C SER A 131 4.23 21.92 -4.14
N ILE A 132 4.45 20.97 -5.05
CA ILE A 132 3.70 20.83 -6.30
C ILE A 132 2.61 19.75 -6.19
N MET A 133 2.45 19.14 -5.01
CA MET A 133 1.41 18.15 -4.77
C MET A 133 0.02 18.82 -4.85
N PRO A 134 -0.97 18.19 -5.50
CA PRO A 134 -2.35 18.65 -5.46
C PRO A 134 -2.94 18.60 -4.04
N ALA A 135 -3.89 19.47 -3.74
CA ALA A 135 -4.67 19.40 -2.51
C ALA A 135 -5.79 18.36 -2.63
N TYR A 136 -5.95 17.50 -1.63
CA TYR A 136 -6.91 16.39 -1.59
C TYR A 136 -8.11 16.70 -0.69
N LYS A 137 -8.66 17.92 -0.81
CA LYS A 137 -9.76 18.40 0.05
C LYS A 137 -11.01 17.51 0.01
N HIS A 138 -11.23 16.81 -1.10
CA HIS A 138 -12.36 15.89 -1.26
C HIS A 138 -12.29 14.67 -0.35
N LEU A 139 -11.11 14.27 0.12
CA LEU A 139 -10.96 13.15 1.06
C LEU A 139 -11.52 13.46 2.46
N PHE A 140 -11.72 14.75 2.77
CA PHE A 140 -12.32 15.24 4.02
C PHE A 140 -13.85 15.28 3.98
N ILE A 141 -14.47 14.80 2.91
CA ILE A 141 -15.93 14.74 2.78
C ILE A 141 -16.42 13.37 2.26
N LYS A 142 -15.58 12.63 1.54
CA LYS A 142 -15.91 11.30 1.04
C LYS A 142 -15.77 10.25 2.14
N LYS A 143 -16.75 9.34 2.22
CA LYS A 143 -16.72 8.18 3.11
C LYS A 143 -15.79 7.11 2.54
N SER A 144 -15.04 6.46 3.41
CA SER A 144 -14.22 5.33 3.04
C SER A 144 -15.05 4.06 2.81
N ASP A 145 -14.65 3.27 1.82
CA ASP A 145 -15.34 2.04 1.45
C ASP A 145 -14.83 0.86 2.29
N PHE A 146 -15.55 0.57 3.37
CA PHE A 146 -15.27 -0.57 4.25
C PHE A 146 -15.53 -1.91 3.57
N ASP A 147 -16.62 -2.05 2.80
CA ASP A 147 -17.05 -3.33 2.26
C ASP A 147 -16.04 -3.85 1.23
N THR A 148 -15.57 -2.97 0.34
CA THR A 148 -14.50 -3.30 -0.61
C THR A 148 -13.19 -3.63 0.12
N ALA A 149 -12.83 -2.87 1.16
CA ALA A 149 -11.61 -3.13 1.93
C ALA A 149 -11.65 -4.48 2.66
N TYR A 150 -12.79 -4.83 3.25
CA TYR A 150 -13.00 -6.14 3.88
C TYR A 150 -12.95 -7.27 2.85
N ALA A 151 -13.59 -7.10 1.69
CA ALA A 151 -13.56 -8.09 0.62
C ALA A 151 -12.13 -8.33 0.09
N GLU A 152 -11.33 -7.27 -0.05
CA GLU A 152 -9.91 -7.37 -0.42
C GLU A 152 -9.12 -8.12 0.65
N ALA A 153 -9.22 -7.74 1.93
CA ALA A 153 -8.54 -8.43 3.03
C ALA A 153 -8.97 -9.92 3.14
N LEU A 154 -10.25 -10.22 2.91
CA LEU A 154 -10.75 -11.58 2.87
C LEU A 154 -10.17 -12.38 1.69
N THR A 155 -9.97 -11.74 0.55
CA THR A 155 -9.32 -12.33 -0.62
C THR A 155 -7.84 -12.60 -0.33
N GLN A 156 -7.13 -11.65 0.28
CA GLN A 156 -5.76 -11.83 0.76
C GLN A 156 -5.65 -13.04 1.70
N LYS A 157 -6.58 -13.17 2.65
CA LYS A 157 -6.65 -14.32 3.57
C LYS A 157 -6.91 -15.64 2.84
N LYS A 158 -7.97 -15.72 2.04
CA LYS A 158 -8.48 -16.99 1.49
C LYS A 158 -7.72 -17.48 0.27
N VAL A 159 -7.32 -16.56 -0.63
CA VAL A 159 -6.71 -16.90 -1.92
C VAL A 159 -5.21 -16.91 -1.82
N PHE A 160 -4.62 -15.94 -1.12
CA PHE A 160 -3.18 -15.74 -1.09
C PHE A 160 -2.52 -16.23 0.22
N GLY A 161 -3.31 -16.78 1.14
CA GLY A 161 -2.81 -17.34 2.40
C GLY A 161 -2.14 -16.32 3.31
N VAL A 162 -2.50 -15.04 3.20
CA VAL A 162 -1.99 -13.98 4.08
C VAL A 162 -2.46 -14.26 5.51
N PRO A 163 -1.59 -14.17 6.54
CA PRO A 163 -1.84 -14.72 7.87
C PRO A 163 -2.77 -13.87 8.75
N TYR A 164 -3.97 -13.56 8.25
CA TYR A 164 -5.06 -13.01 9.03
C TYR A 164 -5.62 -14.04 10.02
N ASP A 165 -6.05 -13.59 11.20
CA ASP A 165 -6.57 -14.43 12.28
C ASP A 165 -5.60 -15.50 12.79
N THR A 166 -4.29 -15.22 12.73
CA THR A 166 -3.24 -16.05 13.33
C THR A 166 -2.76 -15.42 14.65
N GLU A 167 -2.07 -16.20 15.49
CA GLU A 167 -1.60 -15.77 16.82
C GLU A 167 -0.78 -14.46 16.81
N ASN A 168 -0.04 -14.23 15.72
CA ASN A 168 0.80 -13.05 15.51
C ASN A 168 0.27 -12.10 14.41
N GLY A 169 -0.94 -12.35 13.91
CA GLY A 169 -1.52 -11.67 12.75
C GLY A 169 -2.62 -10.66 13.11
N VAL A 170 -3.07 -9.92 12.10
CA VAL A 170 -4.23 -9.03 12.25
C VAL A 170 -5.51 -9.86 12.30
N LYS A 171 -6.37 -9.61 13.30
CA LYS A 171 -7.70 -10.22 13.37
C LYS A 171 -8.62 -9.60 12.32
N LEU A 172 -9.04 -10.39 11.35
CA LEU A 172 -10.06 -10.01 10.36
C LEU A 172 -11.45 -10.40 10.86
N GLY A 173 -11.62 -11.63 11.35
CA GLY A 173 -12.89 -12.10 11.91
C GLY A 173 -14.11 -11.99 10.98
N SER A 174 -15.29 -11.91 11.58
CA SER A 174 -16.56 -11.61 10.92
C SER A 174 -16.62 -10.17 10.41
N VAL A 175 -17.57 -9.87 9.52
CA VAL A 175 -17.77 -8.51 8.97
C VAL A 175 -18.02 -7.51 10.10
N GLU A 176 -18.80 -7.90 11.10
CA GLU A 176 -19.19 -7.09 12.25
C GLU A 176 -17.99 -6.82 13.18
N GLU A 177 -17.17 -7.85 13.44
CA GLU A 177 -15.92 -7.69 14.21
C GLU A 177 -14.93 -6.79 13.48
N ALA A 178 -14.75 -6.98 12.16
CA ALA A 178 -13.91 -6.14 11.33
C ALA A 178 -14.39 -4.69 11.33
N LYS A 179 -15.70 -4.46 11.24
CA LYS A 179 -16.30 -3.11 11.25
C LYS A 179 -16.10 -2.42 12.59
N LYS A 180 -16.19 -3.16 13.69
CA LYS A 180 -15.86 -2.63 15.02
C LYS A 180 -14.38 -2.27 15.12
N ALA A 181 -13.47 -3.16 14.71
CA ALA A 181 -12.03 -2.91 14.73
C ALA A 181 -11.66 -1.70 13.85
N TYR A 182 -12.28 -1.61 12.67
CA TYR A 182 -12.13 -0.50 11.73
C TYR A 182 -12.49 0.85 12.35
N LEU A 183 -13.63 0.94 13.05
CA LEU A 183 -14.04 2.16 13.74
C LEU A 183 -13.16 2.49 14.95
N GLU A 184 -12.73 1.49 15.72
CA GLU A 184 -11.85 1.71 16.87
C GLU A 184 -10.45 2.17 16.44
N GLU A 185 -9.91 1.64 15.35
CA GLU A 185 -8.67 2.10 14.75
C GLU A 185 -8.81 3.53 14.20
N ALA A 186 -9.91 3.82 13.50
CA ALA A 186 -10.19 5.16 12.99
C ALA A 186 -10.24 6.19 14.12
N LYS A 187 -10.90 5.88 15.25
CA LYS A 187 -10.94 6.75 16.44
C LYS A 187 -9.54 7.07 16.98
N LYS A 188 -8.64 6.07 17.02
CA LYS A 188 -7.25 6.26 17.45
C LYS A 188 -6.51 7.21 16.53
N ILE A 189 -6.65 7.07 15.22
CA ILE A 189 -6.03 7.99 14.25
C ILE A 189 -6.62 9.40 14.42
N THR A 190 -7.94 9.53 14.53
CA THR A 190 -8.58 10.84 14.62
C THR A 190 -8.34 11.57 15.94
N ALA A 191 -7.85 10.89 16.98
CA ALA A 191 -7.50 11.53 18.25
C ALA A 191 -6.44 12.64 18.08
N ASP A 192 -5.56 12.50 17.09
CA ASP A 192 -4.51 13.48 16.77
C ASP A 192 -4.91 14.46 15.65
N MET A 193 -6.13 14.34 15.11
CA MET A 193 -6.65 15.17 14.02
C MET A 193 -7.40 16.41 14.54
N LYS A 194 -7.44 17.47 13.74
CA LYS A 194 -8.03 18.77 14.13
C LYS A 194 -9.19 19.21 13.25
N ASP A 195 -9.39 18.60 12.09
CA ASP A 195 -10.46 18.97 11.18
C ASP A 195 -11.83 18.56 11.73
N LYS A 196 -12.70 19.56 11.94
CA LYS A 196 -14.03 19.35 12.51
C LYS A 196 -14.88 18.35 11.72
N ARG A 197 -14.77 18.33 10.40
CA ARG A 197 -15.57 17.44 9.54
C ARG A 197 -15.23 15.98 9.80
N VAL A 198 -13.95 15.71 10.07
CA VAL A 198 -13.45 14.37 10.39
C VAL A 198 -13.94 13.94 11.76
N LEU A 199 -13.82 14.80 12.76
CA LEU A 199 -14.26 14.51 14.13
C LEU A 199 -15.79 14.26 14.18
N GLU A 200 -16.58 15.13 13.55
CA GLU A 200 -18.04 14.97 13.47
C GLU A 200 -18.46 13.71 12.70
N ALA A 201 -17.70 13.30 11.67
CA ALA A 201 -17.97 12.06 10.95
C ALA A 201 -17.76 10.83 11.84
N ILE A 202 -16.66 10.80 12.61
CA ILE A 202 -16.38 9.70 13.54
C ILE A 202 -17.43 9.60 14.65
N GLU A 203 -17.93 10.74 15.15
CA GLU A 203 -19.04 10.76 16.13
C GLU A 203 -20.33 10.12 15.56
N ARG A 204 -20.56 10.26 14.25
CA ARG A 204 -21.65 9.57 13.54
C ARG A 204 -21.35 8.11 13.21
N GLY A 205 -20.16 7.61 13.55
CA GLY A 205 -19.71 6.26 13.18
C GLY A 205 -19.32 6.13 11.71
N GLU A 206 -18.99 7.24 11.04
CA GLU A 206 -18.57 7.29 9.65
C GLU A 206 -17.07 7.55 9.57
N VAL A 207 -16.35 6.77 8.75
CA VAL A 207 -14.93 7.00 8.49
C VAL A 207 -14.79 7.69 7.14
N LEU A 208 -13.98 8.74 7.10
CA LEU A 208 -13.69 9.47 5.86
C LEU A 208 -12.43 8.92 5.19
N GLU A 209 -12.32 9.10 3.87
CA GLU A 209 -11.20 8.60 3.09
C GLU A 209 -9.85 9.13 3.57
N ILE A 210 -9.80 10.36 4.08
CA ILE A 210 -8.59 10.93 4.67
C ILE A 210 -8.09 10.12 5.87
N VAL A 211 -8.98 9.64 6.74
CA VAL A 211 -8.60 8.85 7.93
C VAL A 211 -8.01 7.52 7.50
N ALA A 212 -8.65 6.86 6.54
CA ALA A 212 -8.15 5.62 5.97
C ALA A 212 -6.78 5.82 5.31
N LEU A 213 -6.64 6.85 4.46
CA LEU A 213 -5.38 7.16 3.79
C LEU A 213 -4.25 7.41 4.80
N ILE A 214 -4.50 8.15 5.88
CA ILE A 214 -3.50 8.40 6.91
C ILE A 214 -3.14 7.10 7.65
N ALA A 215 -4.11 6.23 7.97
CA ALA A 215 -3.81 4.93 8.55
C ALA A 215 -2.86 4.11 7.66
N TYR A 216 -3.12 4.08 6.35
CA TYR A 216 -2.21 3.44 5.39
C TYR A 216 -0.82 4.07 5.40
N LEU A 217 -0.70 5.40 5.33
CA LEU A 217 0.59 6.09 5.33
C LEU A 217 1.38 5.85 6.63
N ASN A 218 0.71 5.85 7.78
CA ASN A 218 1.31 5.55 9.08
C ASN A 218 1.78 4.09 9.17
N SER A 219 1.21 3.18 8.39
CA SER A 219 1.64 1.77 8.29
C SER A 219 2.91 1.56 7.46
N LEU A 220 3.34 2.57 6.69
CA LEU A 220 4.53 2.49 5.84
C LEU A 220 5.78 2.78 6.67
N GLY A 221 6.32 1.74 7.29
CA GLY A 221 7.49 1.82 8.16
C GLY A 221 7.51 0.69 9.18
N ASN A 222 8.13 0.96 10.32
CA ASN A 222 8.32 -0.02 11.40
C ASN A 222 7.02 -0.42 12.10
N SER A 223 5.98 0.42 12.07
CA SER A 223 4.68 0.15 12.72
C SER A 223 4.00 -1.14 12.21
N ARG A 224 4.28 -1.54 10.96
CA ARG A 224 3.79 -2.79 10.35
C ARG A 224 4.76 -3.98 10.53
N ILE A 225 6.00 -3.72 10.89
CA ILE A 225 7.06 -4.75 11.04
C ILE A 225 7.22 -5.16 12.50
N ASN A 226 7.10 -4.23 13.45
CA ASN A 226 7.42 -4.44 14.86
C ASN A 226 6.18 -4.45 15.78
N ALA A 227 4.98 -4.63 15.23
CA ALA A 227 3.73 -4.60 16.01
C ALA A 227 3.72 -5.57 17.20
N ASN A 228 4.44 -6.69 17.11
CA ASN A 228 4.52 -7.72 18.15
C ASN A 228 5.73 -7.57 19.09
N GLN A 229 6.66 -6.64 18.85
CA GLN A 229 7.81 -6.40 19.74
C GLN A 229 7.48 -5.47 20.91
N ASN A 230 6.42 -4.67 20.80
CA ASN A 230 5.95 -3.78 21.88
C ASN A 230 4.90 -4.43 22.81
N ALA A 231 4.66 -5.74 22.66
CA ALA A 231 3.71 -6.52 23.47
C ALA A 231 4.39 -7.44 24.50
N LYS A 232 5.70 -7.29 24.73
CA LYS A 232 6.46 -7.97 25.78
C LYS A 232 6.92 -6.99 26.85
#